data_AF-A0A919W8F7-F1
#
_entry.id   AF-A0A919W8F7-F1
#
_cell.length_a   1.000
_cell.length_b   1.000
_cell.length_c   1.000
_cell.angle_alpha   90.00
_cell.angle_beta   90.00
_cell.angle_gamma   90.00
#
_symmetry.space_group_name_H-M   'P 1'
#
loop_
_entity.id
_entity.type
_entity.pdbx_description
1 polymer ?
#
loop_
_entity_poly.entity_id
_entity_poly.type
_entity_poly.pdbx_seq_one_letter_code
_entity_poly.pdbx_strand_id
1 'polypeptide(L)'
;MIEVLSEHMCQGLLEGYLLTGRHGLFTCYEAIIHIVDSMFNQHAKWLKASAEVPWRRPLASLNYLLSSHVWRQDHNGFTHQDPGFLDVVMNKQPGIVRIYLPPDANTLLSTYDRVINVVDLMRLQQDNEHPHGLPDREFDTLFTADRPVIFAFHGYPWLIHRLTYRRTNHADIHVRGYQEKGPTTTPFDMVMLNDLDRYHLVMDVIDRVPGLGARAAGLRQDMVDARLRARAWTREHGADLPEVANWTWPGTAGESDKLIESR
;
A
#
# COMPACT_ATOMS: atom_id res chain seq x y z
N MET A 1 21.35 -17.14 -1.84
CA MET A 1 21.17 -15.69 -2.02
C MET A 1 22.14 -15.26 -3.11
N ILE A 2 21.65 -14.59 -4.15
CA ILE A 2 22.48 -14.00 -5.22
C ILE A 2 22.24 -12.50 -5.12
N GLU A 3 23.31 -11.72 -5.03
CA GLU A 3 23.24 -10.26 -4.96
C GLU A 3 24.17 -9.67 -6.01
N VAL A 4 23.59 -8.84 -6.86
CA VAL A 4 24.30 -8.03 -7.85
C VAL A 4 23.60 -6.68 -7.86
N LEU A 5 24.37 -5.58 -7.93
CA LEU A 5 23.83 -4.23 -8.03
C LEU A 5 23.31 -3.97 -9.46
N SER A 6 22.30 -4.74 -9.86
CA SER A 6 21.61 -4.66 -11.14
C SER A 6 20.27 -5.39 -11.04
N GLU A 7 19.19 -4.62 -11.04
CA GLU A 7 17.81 -5.14 -11.04
C GLU A 7 17.57 -6.01 -12.28
N HIS A 8 18.13 -5.61 -13.43
CA HIS A 8 18.09 -6.40 -14.67
C HIS A 8 18.68 -7.80 -14.49
N MET A 9 19.87 -7.90 -13.89
CA MET A 9 20.51 -9.20 -13.66
C MET A 9 19.72 -10.02 -12.65
N CYS A 10 19.32 -9.41 -11.53
CA CYS A 10 18.56 -10.10 -10.48
C CYS A 10 17.23 -10.65 -11.01
N GLN A 11 16.44 -9.83 -11.70
CA GLN A 11 15.18 -10.29 -12.30
C GLN A 11 15.42 -11.32 -13.41
N GLY A 12 16.36 -11.07 -14.34
CA GLY A 12 16.62 -11.99 -15.45
C GLY A 12 17.09 -13.37 -15.00
N LEU A 13 17.96 -13.42 -13.99
CA LEU A 13 18.39 -14.68 -13.37
C LEU A 13 17.20 -15.40 -12.72
N LEU A 14 16.34 -14.68 -11.99
CA LEU A 14 15.16 -15.28 -11.36
C LEU A 14 14.17 -15.79 -12.42
N GLU A 15 13.88 -15.03 -13.47
CA GLU A 15 13.01 -15.49 -14.56
C GLU A 15 13.51 -16.79 -15.18
N GLY A 16 14.80 -16.89 -15.50
CA GLY A 16 15.41 -18.12 -16.00
C GLY A 16 15.34 -19.27 -14.99
N TYR A 17 15.49 -18.97 -13.69
CA TYR A 17 15.40 -19.94 -12.61
C TYR A 17 13.98 -20.51 -12.45
N LEU A 18 12.96 -19.67 -12.58
CA LEU A 18 11.54 -20.08 -12.55
C LEU A 18 11.15 -20.88 -13.80
N LEU A 19 11.60 -20.43 -14.98
CA LEU A 19 11.34 -21.10 -16.27
C LEU A 19 11.91 -22.52 -16.33
N THR A 20 12.89 -22.82 -15.48
CA THR A 20 13.51 -24.14 -15.34
C THR A 20 12.95 -24.94 -14.16
N GLY A 21 11.79 -24.54 -13.61
CA GLY A 21 10.98 -25.32 -12.68
C GLY A 21 11.29 -25.12 -11.20
N ARG A 22 12.00 -24.04 -10.83
CA ARG A 22 12.33 -23.74 -9.42
C ARG A 22 11.52 -22.53 -8.91
N HIS A 23 11.75 -22.14 -7.66
CA HIS A 23 11.05 -21.06 -6.96
C HIS A 23 12.05 -20.00 -6.47
N GLY A 24 11.60 -18.76 -6.31
CA GLY A 24 12.42 -17.70 -5.75
C GLY A 24 11.66 -16.43 -5.42
N LEU A 25 12.39 -15.47 -4.87
CA LEU A 25 11.92 -14.15 -4.45
C LEU A 25 12.91 -13.09 -4.92
N PHE A 26 12.40 -12.00 -5.46
CA PHE A 26 13.19 -10.82 -5.80
C PHE A 26 12.82 -9.65 -4.87
N THR A 27 13.79 -9.19 -4.10
CA THR A 27 13.64 -8.04 -3.20
C THR A 27 14.23 -6.80 -3.87
N CYS A 28 13.52 -5.67 -3.85
CA CYS A 28 14.01 -4.41 -4.44
C CYS A 28 13.51 -3.21 -3.63
N TYR A 29 14.22 -2.09 -3.72
CA TYR A 29 13.70 -0.80 -3.27
C TYR A 29 12.54 -0.40 -4.16
N GLU A 30 11.46 0.08 -3.55
CA GLU A 30 10.22 0.38 -4.28
C GLU A 30 10.44 1.31 -5.47
N ALA A 31 11.11 2.45 -5.29
CA ALA A 31 11.32 3.40 -6.39
C ALA A 31 12.26 2.89 -7.50
N ILE A 32 13.10 1.90 -7.19
CA ILE A 32 14.13 1.41 -8.11
C ILE A 32 13.60 0.27 -8.99
N ILE A 33 12.49 -0.37 -8.60
CA ILE A 33 11.89 -1.46 -9.37
C ILE A 33 11.51 -1.03 -10.80
N HIS A 34 11.30 0.27 -11.02
CA HIS A 34 11.03 0.84 -12.33
C HIS A 34 12.11 0.54 -13.37
N ILE A 35 13.34 0.25 -12.95
CA ILE A 35 14.42 -0.22 -13.83
C ILE A 35 14.01 -1.47 -14.63
N VAL A 36 13.16 -2.33 -14.06
CA VAL A 36 12.74 -3.60 -14.67
C VAL A 36 11.27 -3.62 -15.13
N ASP A 37 10.61 -2.45 -15.23
CA ASP A 37 9.23 -2.34 -15.72
C ASP A 37 9.02 -3.07 -17.05
N SER A 38 9.96 -2.86 -17.97
CA SER A 38 9.90 -3.48 -19.30
C SER A 38 10.07 -5.01 -19.22
N MET A 39 10.94 -5.52 -18.36
CA MET A 39 11.14 -6.95 -18.16
C MET A 39 9.90 -7.59 -17.55
N PHE A 40 9.33 -6.97 -16.51
CA PHE A 40 8.05 -7.37 -15.93
C PHE A 40 6.96 -7.44 -17.01
N ASN A 41 6.87 -6.42 -17.86
CA ASN A 41 5.90 -6.39 -18.97
C ASN A 41 6.09 -7.56 -19.94
N GLN A 42 7.32 -7.91 -20.31
CA GLN A 42 7.59 -9.04 -21.19
C GLN A 42 7.27 -10.37 -20.51
N HIS A 43 7.65 -10.55 -19.25
CA HIS A 43 7.35 -11.76 -18.50
C HIS A 43 5.84 -11.99 -18.35
N ALA A 44 5.07 -10.94 -18.02
CA ALA A 44 3.61 -11.02 -17.93
C ALA A 44 2.96 -11.39 -19.28
N LYS A 45 3.46 -10.84 -20.41
CA LYS A 45 2.99 -11.22 -21.76
C LYS A 45 3.34 -12.67 -22.08
N TRP A 46 4.53 -13.12 -21.72
CA TRP A 46 4.96 -14.50 -21.87
C TRP A 46 4.06 -15.47 -21.09
N LEU A 47 3.76 -15.17 -19.82
CA LEU A 47 2.85 -15.98 -19.00
C LEU A 47 1.46 -16.08 -19.62
N LYS A 48 0.91 -14.96 -20.11
CA LYS A 48 -0.37 -14.95 -20.81
C LYS A 48 -0.35 -15.87 -22.03
N ALA A 49 0.60 -15.68 -22.95
CA ALA A 49 0.71 -16.49 -24.15
C ALA A 49 0.96 -17.98 -23.82
N SER A 50 1.79 -18.24 -22.81
CA SER A 50 2.09 -19.59 -22.35
C SER A 50 0.87 -20.31 -21.77
N ALA A 51 -0.08 -19.61 -21.15
CA ALA A 51 -1.27 -20.21 -20.56
C ALA A 51 -2.22 -20.78 -21.64
N GLU A 52 -2.13 -20.28 -22.88
CA GLU A 52 -2.93 -20.75 -24.02
C GLU A 52 -2.33 -22.01 -24.67
N VAL A 53 -1.12 -22.43 -24.27
CA VAL A 53 -0.40 -23.58 -24.84
C VAL A 53 -0.67 -24.85 -24.01
N PRO A 54 -1.51 -25.81 -24.48
CA PRO A 54 -2.05 -26.86 -23.60
C PRO A 54 -1.02 -27.84 -23.03
N TRP A 55 0.10 -28.05 -23.74
CA TRP A 55 1.15 -28.98 -23.31
C TRP A 55 2.15 -28.32 -22.35
N ARG A 56 2.12 -27.00 -22.19
CA ARG A 56 3.07 -26.28 -21.34
C ARG A 56 2.55 -26.31 -19.90
N ARG A 57 3.37 -26.86 -19.00
CA ARG A 57 3.00 -26.93 -17.58
C ARG A 57 3.05 -25.53 -16.93
N PRO A 58 2.20 -25.27 -15.92
CA PRO A 58 2.29 -24.06 -15.10
C PRO A 58 3.68 -23.89 -14.47
N LEU A 59 4.10 -22.64 -14.30
CA LEU A 59 5.36 -22.27 -13.66
C LEU A 59 5.11 -21.74 -12.26
N ALA A 60 6.15 -21.74 -11.43
CA ALA A 60 6.15 -20.97 -10.20
C ALA A 60 6.05 -19.47 -10.51
N SER A 61 5.38 -18.72 -9.62
CA SER A 61 5.22 -17.28 -9.75
C SER A 61 6.54 -16.52 -9.61
N LEU A 62 6.66 -15.41 -10.34
CA LEU A 62 7.69 -14.40 -10.12
C LEU A 62 7.26 -13.48 -8.97
N ASN A 63 7.89 -13.66 -7.81
CA ASN A 63 7.50 -12.96 -6.58
C ASN A 63 8.41 -11.75 -6.35
N TYR A 64 7.81 -10.58 -6.19
CA TYR A 64 8.47 -9.33 -5.83
C TYR A 64 8.17 -8.99 -4.36
N LEU A 65 9.20 -8.65 -3.60
CA LEU A 65 9.07 -8.00 -2.29
C LEU A 65 9.64 -6.58 -2.40
N LEU A 66 8.75 -5.62 -2.52
CA LEU A 66 9.11 -4.21 -2.50
C LEU A 66 9.18 -3.75 -1.05
N SER A 67 10.37 -3.35 -0.64
CA SER A 67 10.64 -2.77 0.69
C SER A 67 11.42 -1.48 0.51
N SER A 68 11.82 -0.83 1.60
CA SER A 68 12.33 0.55 1.57
C SER A 68 11.38 1.42 0.75
N HIS A 69 10.12 1.41 1.15
CA HIS A 69 9.03 2.01 0.39
C HIS A 69 8.99 3.54 0.55
N VAL A 70 8.18 4.21 -0.26
CA VAL A 70 8.05 5.67 -0.38
C VAL A 70 7.99 6.41 0.97
N TRP A 71 7.26 5.86 1.95
CA TRP A 71 7.07 6.50 3.27
C TRP A 71 8.26 6.42 4.23
N ARG A 72 9.29 5.60 3.95
CA ARG A 72 10.41 5.31 4.88
C ARG A 72 11.76 5.27 4.16
N GLN A 73 12.08 6.35 3.46
CA GLN A 73 13.35 6.56 2.77
C GLN A 73 14.23 7.59 3.49
N ASP A 74 14.47 7.31 4.76
CA ASP A 74 15.01 8.23 5.78
C ASP A 74 16.39 8.81 5.39
N HIS A 75 17.18 8.12 4.56
CA HIS A 75 18.54 8.53 4.17
C HIS A 75 18.66 9.01 2.70
N ASN A 76 17.65 8.75 1.87
CA ASN A 76 17.75 8.93 0.42
C ASN A 76 16.86 10.07 -0.09
N GLY A 77 15.73 10.32 0.57
CA GLY A 77 14.79 11.38 0.20
C GLY A 77 14.10 11.16 -1.15
N PHE A 78 13.80 12.26 -1.84
CA PHE A 78 12.83 12.31 -2.94
C PHE A 78 13.14 11.38 -4.13
N THR A 79 14.41 11.14 -4.47
CA THR A 79 14.77 10.29 -5.62
C THR A 79 14.43 8.81 -5.41
N HIS A 80 14.09 8.41 -4.18
CA HIS A 80 13.74 7.04 -3.83
C HIS A 80 12.25 6.90 -3.47
N GLN A 81 11.43 7.82 -3.95
CA GLN A 81 10.02 7.92 -3.60
C GLN A 81 9.13 7.84 -4.84
N ASP A 82 8.82 6.62 -5.28
CA ASP A 82 7.91 6.34 -6.39
C ASP A 82 7.22 4.98 -6.18
N PRO A 83 5.94 4.95 -5.73
CA PRO A 83 5.15 3.72 -5.59
C PRO A 83 4.42 3.32 -6.89
N GLY A 84 4.77 3.91 -8.04
CA GLY A 84 4.08 3.78 -9.32
C GLY A 84 4.16 2.41 -9.98
N PHE A 85 4.99 1.50 -9.47
CA PHE A 85 5.03 0.12 -9.96
C PHE A 85 3.67 -0.57 -9.83
N LEU A 86 2.86 -0.18 -8.83
CA LEU A 86 1.48 -0.64 -8.69
C LEU A 86 0.67 -0.36 -9.98
N ASP A 87 0.79 0.82 -10.55
CA ASP A 87 0.10 1.20 -11.80
C ASP A 87 0.61 0.39 -13.01
N VAL A 88 1.92 0.11 -13.07
CA VAL A 88 2.52 -0.73 -14.13
C VAL A 88 1.97 -2.15 -14.10
N VAL A 89 1.89 -2.74 -12.89
CA VAL A 89 1.34 -4.08 -12.65
C VAL A 89 -0.15 -4.12 -12.97
N MET A 90 -0.90 -3.10 -12.56
CA MET A 90 -2.36 -3.00 -12.75
C MET A 90 -2.80 -2.87 -14.20
N ASN A 91 -1.89 -2.59 -15.13
CA ASN A 91 -2.17 -2.60 -16.56
C ASN A 91 -2.09 -4.00 -17.20
N LYS A 92 -1.88 -5.06 -16.41
CA LYS A 92 -1.85 -6.46 -16.89
C LYS A 92 -3.17 -7.15 -16.67
N GLN A 93 -3.31 -8.31 -17.33
CA GLN A 93 -4.53 -9.09 -17.20
C GLN A 93 -4.72 -9.61 -15.77
N PRO A 94 -5.94 -9.50 -15.23
CA PRO A 94 -6.36 -10.02 -13.93
C PRO A 94 -5.83 -11.41 -13.53
N GLY A 95 -5.83 -12.37 -14.47
CA GLY A 95 -5.38 -13.73 -14.19
C GLY A 95 -3.87 -13.91 -14.02
N ILE A 96 -3.06 -12.89 -14.34
CA ILE A 96 -1.59 -12.98 -14.40
C ILE A 96 -0.92 -12.33 -13.19
N VAL A 97 -1.52 -11.28 -12.63
CA VAL A 97 -0.89 -10.44 -11.60
C VAL A 97 -1.69 -10.43 -10.30
N ARG A 98 -0.99 -10.25 -9.19
CA ARG A 98 -1.58 -10.08 -7.85
C ARG A 98 -0.77 -9.03 -7.10
N ILE A 99 -1.45 -8.18 -6.34
CA ILE A 99 -0.81 -7.11 -5.55
C ILE A 99 -1.29 -7.25 -4.11
N TYR A 100 -0.34 -7.29 -3.17
CA TYR A 100 -0.60 -7.37 -1.74
C TYR A 100 0.12 -6.22 -1.02
N LEU A 101 -0.60 -5.54 -0.11
CA LEU A 101 -0.09 -4.45 0.75
C LEU A 101 -0.20 -4.81 2.25
N PRO A 102 0.60 -5.77 2.75
CA PRO A 102 0.46 -6.27 4.12
C PRO A 102 0.78 -5.19 5.16
N PRO A 103 -0.12 -4.90 6.11
CA PRO A 103 0.10 -3.85 7.11
C PRO A 103 1.03 -4.28 8.25
N ASP A 104 1.23 -5.58 8.45
CA ASP A 104 2.08 -6.14 9.51
C ASP A 104 2.77 -7.46 9.09
N ALA A 105 3.63 -7.98 9.96
CA ALA A 105 4.40 -9.20 9.71
C ALA A 105 3.51 -10.45 9.62
N ASN A 106 2.43 -10.54 10.41
CA ASN A 106 1.53 -11.69 10.38
C ASN A 106 0.80 -11.76 9.04
N THR A 107 0.34 -10.63 8.53
CA THR A 107 -0.32 -10.53 7.23
C THR A 107 0.66 -10.78 6.11
N LEU A 108 1.90 -10.27 6.22
CA LEU A 108 2.99 -10.61 5.28
C LEU A 108 3.19 -12.13 5.22
N LEU A 109 3.37 -12.80 6.37
CA LEU A 109 3.52 -14.25 6.45
C LEU A 109 2.31 -14.98 5.84
N SER A 110 1.10 -14.53 6.14
CA SER A 110 -0.12 -15.09 5.54
C SER A 110 -0.13 -14.94 4.02
N THR A 111 0.20 -13.76 3.49
CA THR A 111 0.22 -13.53 2.03
C THR A 111 1.27 -14.37 1.31
N TYR A 112 2.36 -14.75 2.01
CA TYR A 112 3.38 -15.66 1.51
C TYR A 112 2.97 -17.14 1.57
N ASP A 113 2.24 -17.59 2.61
CA ASP A 113 1.81 -18.99 2.77
C ASP A 113 0.51 -19.31 2.01
N ARG A 114 -0.50 -18.43 2.06
CA ARG A 114 -1.86 -18.67 1.53
C ARG A 114 -2.61 -17.38 1.20
N VAL A 115 -3.22 -17.35 0.00
CA VAL A 115 -4.05 -16.25 -0.50
C VAL A 115 -5.44 -16.25 0.18
N ILE A 116 -5.54 -15.74 1.41
CA ILE A 116 -6.82 -15.38 2.05
C ILE A 116 -6.67 -13.98 2.69
N ASN A 117 -7.72 -13.16 2.60
CA ASN A 117 -7.62 -11.82 2.02
C ASN A 117 -8.21 -10.70 2.91
N VAL A 118 -7.42 -9.66 3.21
CA VAL A 118 -7.85 -8.27 3.51
C VAL A 118 -6.96 -7.25 2.75
N VAL A 119 -6.06 -7.75 1.90
CA VAL A 119 -4.84 -7.02 1.47
C VAL A 119 -4.61 -7.05 -0.05
N ASP A 120 -5.42 -7.81 -0.80
CA ASP A 120 -5.35 -7.90 -2.25
C ASP A 120 -6.01 -6.67 -2.91
N LEU A 121 -5.20 -5.85 -3.58
CA LEU A 121 -5.69 -4.65 -4.25
C LEU A 121 -6.68 -4.98 -5.39
N MET A 122 -6.55 -6.15 -6.00
CA MET A 122 -7.39 -6.58 -7.13
C MET A 122 -8.84 -6.85 -6.72
N ARG A 123 -9.10 -7.06 -5.42
CA ARG A 123 -10.46 -7.23 -4.89
C ARG A 123 -11.35 -6.01 -5.08
N LEU A 124 -10.77 -4.82 -5.25
CA LEU A 124 -11.55 -3.61 -5.50
C LEU A 124 -12.26 -3.64 -6.86
N GLN A 125 -11.77 -4.41 -7.84
CA GLN A 125 -12.42 -4.59 -9.14
C GLN A 125 -13.66 -5.48 -9.04
N GLN A 126 -14.60 -5.32 -9.98
CA GLN A 126 -15.79 -6.17 -10.07
C GLN A 126 -15.40 -7.62 -10.43
N ASP A 127 -16.19 -8.59 -9.96
CA ASP A 127 -15.97 -10.03 -10.19
C ASP A 127 -16.10 -10.42 -11.68
N ASN A 128 -16.82 -9.63 -12.48
CA ASN A 128 -16.87 -9.77 -13.94
C ASN A 128 -15.63 -9.21 -14.67
N GLU A 129 -14.85 -8.34 -14.03
CA GLU A 129 -13.61 -7.76 -14.57
C GLU A 129 -12.38 -8.52 -14.11
N HIS A 130 -12.39 -9.08 -12.89
CA HIS A 130 -11.25 -9.79 -12.31
C HIS A 130 -11.70 -11.11 -11.63
N PRO A 131 -11.01 -12.26 -11.82
CA PRO A 131 -11.37 -13.54 -11.19
C PRO A 131 -11.42 -13.53 -9.65
N HIS A 132 -10.81 -12.51 -9.05
CA HIS A 132 -10.79 -12.27 -7.60
C HIS A 132 -11.51 -10.99 -7.21
N GLY A 133 -12.17 -10.31 -8.14
CA GLY A 133 -12.93 -9.10 -7.86
C GLY A 133 -14.04 -9.37 -6.86
N LEU A 134 -14.35 -8.38 -6.01
CA LEU A 134 -15.45 -8.50 -5.06
C LEU A 134 -16.80 -8.33 -5.78
N PRO A 135 -17.77 -9.23 -5.52
CA PRO A 135 -19.16 -9.00 -5.93
C PRO A 135 -19.67 -7.67 -5.36
N ASP A 136 -20.48 -6.94 -6.12
CA ASP A 136 -20.95 -5.60 -5.71
C ASP A 136 -21.61 -5.60 -4.32
N ARG A 137 -22.39 -6.64 -3.99
CA ARG A 137 -23.02 -6.77 -2.66
C ARG A 137 -22.00 -6.85 -1.51
N GLU A 138 -20.89 -7.54 -1.71
CA GLU A 138 -19.83 -7.66 -0.71
C GLU A 138 -19.04 -6.36 -0.61
N PHE A 139 -18.76 -5.72 -1.75
CA PHE A 139 -18.16 -4.39 -1.80
C PHE A 139 -19.00 -3.37 -1.01
N ASP A 140 -20.31 -3.31 -1.27
CA ASP A 140 -21.24 -2.40 -0.59
C ASP A 140 -21.36 -2.70 0.91
N THR A 141 -21.18 -3.97 1.32
CA THR A 141 -21.15 -4.34 2.75
C THR A 141 -19.91 -3.78 3.45
N LEU A 142 -18.76 -3.73 2.75
CA LEU A 142 -17.49 -3.26 3.29
C LEU A 142 -17.36 -1.74 3.24
N PHE A 143 -17.73 -1.12 2.11
CA PHE A 143 -17.52 0.30 1.82
C PHE A 143 -18.78 1.14 1.95
N THR A 144 -19.91 0.53 2.29
CA THR A 144 -21.23 1.15 2.35
C THR A 144 -21.73 1.62 0.97
N ALA A 145 -23.05 1.68 0.81
CA ALA A 145 -23.68 2.14 -0.43
C ALA A 145 -23.90 3.66 -0.47
N ASP A 146 -23.82 4.34 0.68
CA ASP A 146 -24.36 5.68 0.88
C ASP A 146 -23.60 6.56 1.90
N ARG A 147 -22.49 6.09 2.47
CA ARG A 147 -21.69 6.88 3.42
C ARG A 147 -20.32 7.25 2.85
N PRO A 148 -19.77 8.41 3.24
CA PRO A 148 -18.40 8.78 2.89
C PRO A 148 -17.38 7.73 3.33
N VAL A 149 -16.45 7.41 2.43
CA VAL A 149 -15.32 6.51 2.68
C VAL A 149 -14.02 7.31 2.61
N ILE A 150 -13.25 7.30 3.69
CA ILE A 150 -11.86 7.79 3.68
C ILE A 150 -10.95 6.60 3.41
N PHE A 151 -10.23 6.64 2.31
CA PHE A 151 -9.33 5.58 1.88
C PHE A 151 -7.88 6.05 1.95
N ALA A 152 -7.14 5.63 2.99
CA ALA A 152 -5.70 5.87 3.07
C ALA A 152 -4.96 4.80 2.27
N PHE A 153 -4.25 5.21 1.22
CA PHE A 153 -3.62 4.32 0.24
C PHE A 153 -2.11 4.53 0.17
N HIS A 154 -1.38 3.44 -0.05
CA HIS A 154 0.08 3.44 -0.14
C HIS A 154 0.60 4.17 -1.37
N GLY A 155 -0.01 3.91 -2.54
CA GLY A 155 0.44 4.45 -3.83
C GLY A 155 -0.28 5.73 -4.24
N TYR A 156 -0.33 5.97 -5.54
CA TYR A 156 -1.04 7.11 -6.10
C TYR A 156 -2.57 6.97 -5.95
N PRO A 157 -3.28 7.98 -5.40
CA PRO A 157 -4.73 7.91 -5.17
C PRO A 157 -5.57 7.57 -6.40
N TRP A 158 -5.10 7.99 -7.58
CA TRP A 158 -5.83 7.83 -8.83
C TRP A 158 -6.06 6.36 -9.19
N LEU A 159 -5.16 5.46 -8.78
CA LEU A 159 -5.33 4.02 -9.00
C LEU A 159 -6.61 3.51 -8.32
N ILE A 160 -6.89 3.91 -7.08
CA ILE A 160 -8.11 3.48 -6.38
C ILE A 160 -9.35 3.99 -7.10
N HIS A 161 -9.38 5.27 -7.50
CA HIS A 161 -10.50 5.83 -8.27
C HIS A 161 -10.72 5.08 -9.59
N ARG A 162 -9.64 4.68 -10.27
CA ARG A 162 -9.71 3.86 -11.49
C ARG A 162 -10.30 2.48 -11.21
N LEU A 163 -10.00 1.87 -10.06
CA LEU A 163 -10.50 0.54 -9.71
C LEU A 163 -11.95 0.55 -9.22
N THR A 164 -12.42 1.67 -8.65
CA THR A 164 -13.76 1.76 -8.06
C THR A 164 -14.76 2.54 -8.89
N TYR A 165 -14.39 3.07 -10.06
CA TYR A 165 -15.24 4.00 -10.84
C TYR A 165 -16.65 3.50 -11.20
N ARG A 166 -16.90 2.18 -11.22
CA ARG A 166 -18.22 1.57 -11.46
C ARG A 166 -18.98 1.17 -10.21
N ARG A 167 -18.40 1.34 -9.02
CA ARG A 167 -19.02 0.91 -7.75
C ARG A 167 -20.11 1.89 -7.33
N THR A 168 -21.17 1.41 -6.69
CA THR A 168 -22.38 2.17 -6.32
C THR A 168 -22.07 3.52 -5.64
N ASN A 169 -21.12 3.53 -4.71
CA ASN A 169 -20.79 4.68 -3.86
C ASN A 169 -19.49 5.39 -4.27
N HIS A 170 -19.03 5.21 -5.53
CA HIS A 170 -17.68 5.64 -5.93
C HIS A 170 -17.43 7.16 -5.81
N ALA A 171 -18.49 7.98 -5.87
CA ALA A 171 -18.39 9.44 -5.73
C ALA A 171 -18.01 9.88 -4.31
N ASP A 172 -18.33 9.07 -3.31
CA ASP A 172 -18.05 9.31 -1.89
C ASP A 172 -16.82 8.52 -1.39
N ILE A 173 -16.05 7.93 -2.30
CA ILE A 173 -14.73 7.35 -2.01
C ILE A 173 -13.68 8.45 -2.14
N HIS A 174 -13.11 8.86 -1.00
CA HIS A 174 -12.10 9.90 -0.92
C HIS A 174 -10.74 9.31 -0.58
N VAL A 175 -9.86 9.31 -1.57
CA VAL A 175 -8.58 8.61 -1.48
C VAL A 175 -7.47 9.59 -1.13
N ARG A 176 -6.68 9.24 -0.13
CA ARG A 176 -5.41 9.88 0.22
C ARG A 176 -4.28 8.92 -0.08
N GLY A 177 -3.13 9.42 -0.48
CA GLY A 177 -1.98 8.60 -0.85
C GLY A 177 -0.82 9.49 -1.25
N TYR A 178 0.16 8.92 -1.94
CA TYR A 178 1.35 9.68 -2.33
C TYR A 178 1.03 10.79 -3.35
N GLN A 179 1.58 11.99 -3.13
CA GLN A 179 1.31 13.21 -3.90
C GLN A 179 2.60 13.85 -4.45
N GLU A 180 3.67 13.08 -4.68
CA GLU A 180 4.95 13.62 -5.18
C GLU A 180 5.59 14.66 -4.22
N LYS A 181 5.47 14.43 -2.91
CA LYS A 181 6.03 15.33 -1.89
C LYS A 181 6.84 14.53 -0.88
N GLY A 182 8.10 14.88 -0.70
CA GLY A 182 8.92 14.25 0.32
C GLY A 182 10.41 14.52 0.18
N PRO A 183 10.96 15.55 0.85
CA PRO A 183 12.40 15.65 1.01
C PRO A 183 12.88 14.56 1.99
N THR A 184 14.19 14.49 2.24
CA THR A 184 14.70 13.77 3.39
C THR A 184 14.16 14.41 4.67
N THR A 185 13.29 13.71 5.39
CA THR A 185 12.65 14.22 6.61
C THR A 185 12.18 13.08 7.52
N THR A 186 11.51 13.41 8.62
CA THR A 186 11.04 12.43 9.61
C THR A 186 9.82 11.65 9.10
N PRO A 187 9.59 10.42 9.60
CA PRO A 187 8.48 9.58 9.12
C PRO A 187 7.11 10.25 9.19
N PHE A 188 6.81 11.01 10.25
CA PHE A 188 5.52 11.70 10.34
C PHE A 188 5.43 12.91 9.39
N ASP A 189 6.51 13.66 9.20
CA ASP A 189 6.52 14.80 8.26
C ASP A 189 6.33 14.29 6.82
N MET A 190 6.88 13.11 6.48
CA MET A 190 6.64 12.45 5.19
C MET A 190 5.16 12.21 4.88
N VAL A 191 4.39 11.63 5.81
CA VAL A 191 2.95 11.42 5.61
C VAL A 191 2.16 12.73 5.69
N MET A 192 2.61 13.70 6.49
CA MET A 192 1.97 15.01 6.61
C MET A 192 2.10 15.83 5.32
N LEU A 193 3.27 15.81 4.66
CA LEU A 193 3.47 16.48 3.37
C LEU A 193 2.53 15.95 2.28
N ASN A 194 2.07 14.70 2.41
CA ASN A 194 1.13 14.05 1.49
C ASN A 194 -0.31 14.03 2.01
N ASP A 195 -0.62 14.76 3.09
CA ASP A 195 -1.95 14.80 3.71
C ASP A 195 -2.52 13.42 4.10
N LEU A 196 -1.63 12.47 4.40
CA LEU A 196 -1.95 11.11 4.82
C LEU A 196 -1.77 10.91 6.34
N ASP A 197 -1.35 11.94 7.07
CA ASP A 197 -1.19 11.88 8.51
C ASP A 197 -2.53 11.79 9.25
N ARG A 198 -2.50 11.20 10.45
CA ARG A 198 -3.69 10.98 11.28
C ARG A 198 -4.50 12.25 11.58
N TYR A 199 -3.88 13.43 11.68
CA TYR A 199 -4.60 14.66 11.96
C TYR A 199 -5.39 15.10 10.73
N HIS A 200 -4.78 14.99 9.53
CA HIS A 200 -5.48 15.23 8.28
C HIS A 200 -6.64 14.26 8.05
N LEU A 201 -6.46 12.97 8.35
CA LEU A 201 -7.52 11.98 8.22
C LEU A 201 -8.72 12.27 9.14
N VAL A 202 -8.49 12.78 10.36
CA VAL A 202 -9.59 13.22 11.25
C VAL A 202 -10.32 14.42 10.65
N MET A 203 -9.59 15.42 10.12
CA MET A 203 -10.21 16.56 9.45
C MET A 203 -11.05 16.12 8.25
N ASP A 204 -10.56 15.14 7.47
CA ASP A 204 -11.30 14.59 6.34
C ASP A 204 -12.64 13.98 6.73
N VAL A 205 -12.68 13.26 7.84
CA VAL A 205 -13.92 12.69 8.40
C VAL A 205 -14.88 13.80 8.82
N ILE A 206 -14.39 14.80 9.56
CA ILE A 206 -15.22 15.93 10.02
C ILE A 206 -15.84 16.69 8.85
N ASP A 207 -15.06 16.91 7.79
CA ASP A 207 -15.46 17.71 6.65
C ASP A 207 -16.47 17.01 5.73
N ARG A 208 -16.53 15.66 5.77
CA ARG A 208 -17.36 14.87 4.86
C ARG A 208 -18.59 14.25 5.50
N VAL A 209 -18.53 13.91 6.79
CA VAL A 209 -19.70 13.32 7.46
C VAL A 209 -20.75 14.40 7.69
N PRO A 210 -21.98 14.24 7.16
CA PRO A 210 -23.02 15.24 7.30
C PRO A 210 -23.28 15.63 8.76
N GLY A 211 -23.27 16.95 9.00
CA GLY A 211 -23.50 17.54 10.32
C GLY A 211 -22.31 17.51 11.28
N LEU A 212 -21.16 16.89 10.95
CA LEU A 212 -19.97 16.98 11.81
C LEU A 212 -19.24 18.31 11.70
N GLY A 213 -19.17 18.94 10.52
CA GLY A 213 -18.43 20.19 10.33
C GLY A 213 -18.74 21.29 11.36
N ALA A 214 -20.03 21.50 11.68
CA ALA A 214 -20.43 22.47 12.70
C ALA A 214 -20.24 21.95 14.14
N ARG A 215 -20.54 20.66 14.38
CA ARG A 215 -20.51 20.06 15.73
C ARG A 215 -19.09 19.81 16.24
N ALA A 216 -18.15 19.55 15.35
CA ALA A 216 -16.77 19.19 15.64
C ALA A 216 -15.78 20.28 15.17
N ALA A 217 -16.25 21.51 14.95
CA ALA A 217 -15.42 22.63 14.50
C ALA A 217 -14.21 22.88 15.42
N GLY A 218 -14.40 22.77 16.74
CA GLY A 218 -13.30 22.86 17.71
C GLY A 218 -12.24 21.79 17.51
N LEU A 219 -12.66 20.52 17.44
CA LEU A 219 -11.75 19.39 17.19
C LEU A 219 -11.02 19.54 15.84
N ARG A 220 -11.71 20.02 14.81
CA ARG A 220 -11.08 20.29 13.50
C ARG A 220 -9.96 21.33 13.64
N GLN A 221 -10.19 22.41 14.39
CA GLN A 221 -9.16 23.42 14.67
C GLN A 221 -7.99 22.82 15.46
N ASP A 222 -8.29 21.99 16.47
CA ASP A 222 -7.25 21.30 17.25
C ASP A 222 -6.35 20.42 16.35
N MET A 223 -6.91 19.76 15.34
CA MET A 223 -6.13 18.98 14.36
C MET A 223 -5.25 19.86 13.46
N VAL A 224 -5.74 21.03 13.04
CA VAL A 224 -4.94 22.02 12.30
C VAL A 224 -3.75 22.47 13.14
N ASP A 225 -4.01 22.82 14.40
CA ASP A 225 -2.99 23.30 15.33
C ASP A 225 -1.98 22.19 15.66
N ALA A 226 -2.45 20.94 15.80
CA ALA A 226 -1.57 19.78 15.99
C ALA A 226 -0.62 19.55 14.80
N ARG A 227 -1.09 19.68 13.56
CA ARG A 227 -0.23 19.61 12.37
C ARG A 227 0.81 20.73 12.36
N LEU A 228 0.42 21.96 12.69
CA LEU A 228 1.34 23.09 12.76
C LEU A 228 2.42 22.88 13.83
N ARG A 229 2.04 22.41 15.02
CA ARG A 229 2.99 22.05 16.09
C ARG A 229 3.94 20.95 15.66
N ALA A 230 3.44 19.87 15.07
CA ALA A 230 4.28 18.77 14.60
C ALA A 230 5.28 19.25 13.54
N ARG A 231 4.84 20.07 12.58
CA ARG A 231 5.70 20.66 11.55
C ARG A 231 6.79 21.54 12.15
N ALA A 232 6.43 22.43 13.08
CA ALA A 232 7.39 23.31 13.75
C ALA A 232 8.44 22.48 14.51
N TRP A 233 7.98 21.47 15.24
CA TRP A 233 8.84 20.56 16.00
C TRP A 233 9.86 19.84 15.10
N THR A 234 9.43 19.28 13.97
CA THR A 234 10.34 18.62 13.02
C THR A 234 11.42 19.57 12.51
N ARG A 235 11.08 20.83 12.23
CA ARG A 235 12.03 21.83 11.71
C ARG A 235 13.01 22.34 12.77
N GLU A 236 12.58 22.37 14.03
CA GLU A 236 13.41 22.82 15.16
C GLU A 236 14.31 21.69 15.70
N HIS A 237 13.79 20.47 15.80
CA HIS A 237 14.43 19.37 16.52
C HIS A 237 14.95 18.24 15.63
N GLY A 238 14.56 18.20 14.34
CA GLY A 238 14.94 17.12 13.43
C GLY A 238 14.37 15.74 13.79
N ALA A 239 13.33 15.70 14.63
CA ALA A 239 12.67 14.48 15.09
C ALA A 239 11.14 14.64 15.02
N ASP A 240 10.41 13.54 15.03
CA ASP A 240 8.95 13.59 15.17
C ASP A 240 8.55 14.07 16.57
N LEU A 241 7.39 14.71 16.66
CA LEU A 241 6.83 15.17 17.93
C LEU A 241 6.67 13.99 18.91
N PRO A 242 7.06 14.09 20.20
CA PRO A 242 7.03 12.95 21.11
C PRO A 242 5.65 12.30 21.28
N GLU A 243 4.58 13.09 21.26
CA GLU A 243 3.20 12.58 21.31
C GLU A 243 2.86 11.73 20.08
N VAL A 244 3.49 12.02 18.94
CA VAL A 244 3.33 11.27 17.71
C VAL A 244 4.16 9.99 17.76
N ALA A 245 5.44 10.11 18.10
CA ALA A 245 6.40 9.01 18.09
C ALA A 245 6.10 7.94 19.15
N ASN A 246 5.60 8.34 20.32
CA ASN A 246 5.33 7.43 21.44
C ASN A 246 3.88 6.95 21.51
N TRP A 247 3.07 7.26 20.50
CA TRP A 247 1.67 6.83 20.48
C TRP A 247 1.57 5.31 20.34
N THR A 248 0.65 4.70 21.09
CA THR A 248 0.33 3.27 21.04
C THR A 248 -1.18 3.06 20.97
N TRP A 249 -1.60 1.90 20.44
CA TRP A 249 -3.01 1.56 20.40
C TRP A 249 -3.54 1.28 21.82
N PRO A 250 -4.70 1.85 22.22
CA PRO A 250 -5.29 1.55 23.52
C PRO A 250 -5.54 0.04 23.69
N GLY A 251 -5.02 -0.56 24.77
CA GLY A 251 -5.17 -1.98 25.07
C GLY A 251 -3.98 -2.88 24.67
N THR A 252 -2.92 -2.35 24.04
CA THR A 252 -1.70 -3.13 23.75
C THR A 252 -0.64 -3.06 24.85
N ALA A 253 -0.72 -2.07 25.75
CA ALA A 253 0.17 -1.93 26.89
C ALA A 253 -0.59 -2.30 28.18
N GLY A 254 -0.29 -3.46 28.78
CA GLY A 254 -0.67 -3.74 30.18
C GLY A 254 -1.32 -5.08 30.55
N GLU A 255 -1.32 -6.12 29.71
CA GLU A 255 -1.70 -7.49 30.16
C GLU A 255 -0.54 -8.50 30.17
N SER A 256 0.57 -8.22 29.48
CA SER A 256 1.72 -9.12 29.42
C SER A 256 2.58 -9.14 30.70
N ASP A 257 2.59 -8.05 31.49
CA ASP A 257 3.41 -7.99 32.72
C ASP A 257 2.78 -8.71 33.92
N LYS A 258 1.47 -9.02 33.89
CA LYS A 258 0.80 -9.72 35.01
C LYS A 258 0.94 -11.25 34.96
N LEU A 259 1.37 -11.80 33.82
CA LEU A 259 1.51 -13.25 33.64
C LEU A 259 2.92 -13.78 33.97
N ILE A 260 3.91 -12.91 34.11
CA ILE A 260 5.29 -13.31 34.42
C ILE A 260 5.58 -13.29 35.94
N GLU A 261 4.86 -12.50 36.73
CA GLU A 261 5.02 -12.46 38.20
C GLU A 261 4.23 -13.51 38.98
N SER A 262 3.48 -14.41 38.31
CA SER A 262 2.66 -15.45 38.96
C SER A 262 3.07 -16.89 38.66
N ARG A 263 4.34 -17.13 38.27
CA ARG A 263 4.91 -18.49 38.18
C ARG A 263 6.13 -18.66 39.07
#